data_AF-A0A4P6K433-F1
#
_entry.id   AF-A0A4P6K433-F1
#
_cell.length_a   1.000
_cell.length_b   1.000
_cell.length_c   1.000
_cell.angle_alpha   90.00
_cell.angle_beta   90.00
_cell.angle_gamma   90.00
#
_symmetry.space_group_name_H-M   'P 1'
#
loop_
_entity.id
_entity.type
_entity.pdbx_description
1 polymer ?
#
loop_
_entity_poly.entity_id
_entity_poly.type
_entity_poly.pdbx_seq_one_letter_code
_entity_poly.pdbx_strand_id
1 'polypeptide(L)'
;MNQILQKKPVSRKPRIELSPEERKELNTIIDLLIPADENFPPPSSLHLLDEFLYHLHPRADNKLALILNEKRLRAVLRDLNVAAGGSFCQARQEEQQELLRNLECRDLAFFQELWALANHSYYTRLATWHSSTPTILNTSIPT
;
A
#
# COMPACT_ATOMS: atom_id res chain seq x y z
N MET A 1 46.43 -4.42 -21.01
CA MET A 1 45.69 -5.01 -19.87
C MET A 1 44.40 -4.23 -19.69
N ASN A 2 43.28 -4.73 -20.21
CA ASN A 2 41.98 -4.05 -20.13
C ASN A 2 41.26 -4.49 -18.85
N GLN A 3 41.06 -3.56 -17.91
CA GLN A 3 40.21 -3.79 -16.74
C GLN A 3 38.75 -3.82 -17.20
N ILE A 4 38.19 -5.03 -17.29
CA ILE A 4 36.76 -5.24 -17.44
C ILE A 4 36.13 -4.81 -16.11
N LEU A 5 35.57 -3.60 -16.07
CA LEU A 5 34.65 -3.16 -15.03
C LEU A 5 33.42 -4.08 -15.08
N GLN A 6 33.48 -5.20 -14.35
CA GLN A 6 32.32 -6.04 -14.11
C GLN A 6 31.31 -5.20 -13.32
N LYS A 7 30.30 -4.68 -14.02
CA LYS A 7 29.09 -4.14 -13.40
C LYS A 7 28.53 -5.25 -12.52
N LYS A 8 28.62 -5.10 -11.20
CA LYS A 8 27.93 -5.98 -10.24
C LYS A 8 26.47 -6.09 -10.69
N PRO A 9 25.91 -7.30 -10.81
CA PRO A 9 24.48 -7.42 -11.09
C PRO A 9 23.76 -6.74 -9.94
N VAL A 10 22.97 -5.71 -10.27
CA VAL A 10 22.03 -5.11 -9.33
C VAL A 10 21.08 -6.23 -8.97
N SER A 11 21.28 -6.83 -7.79
CA SER A 11 20.39 -7.83 -7.24
C SER A 11 19.04 -7.14 -7.09
N ARG A 12 18.15 -7.36 -8.05
CA ARG A 12 16.76 -6.90 -7.96
C ARG A 12 16.21 -7.61 -6.74
N LYS A 13 15.88 -6.85 -5.69
CA LYS A 13 15.17 -7.40 -4.54
C LYS A 13 13.98 -8.20 -5.07
N PRO A 14 13.75 -9.43 -4.58
CA PRO A 14 12.58 -10.19 -4.98
C PRO A 14 11.35 -9.31 -4.76
N ARG A 15 10.42 -9.27 -5.71
CA ARG A 15 9.18 -8.50 -5.55
C ARG A 15 8.25 -9.34 -4.68
N ILE A 16 7.58 -8.72 -3.71
CA ILE A 16 6.49 -9.40 -2.99
C ILE A 16 5.35 -9.59 -4.00
N GLU A 17 5.03 -10.84 -4.30
CA GLU A 17 3.95 -11.21 -5.22
C GLU A 17 2.75 -11.70 -4.41
N LEU A 18 1.72 -10.85 -4.33
CA LEU A 18 0.41 -11.20 -3.79
C LEU A 18 -0.46 -11.83 -4.89
N SER A 19 -1.27 -12.81 -4.51
CA SER A 19 -2.35 -13.37 -5.35
C SER A 19 -3.38 -12.28 -5.72
N PRO A 20 -4.15 -12.45 -6.81
CA PRO A 20 -5.20 -11.50 -7.19
C PRO A 20 -6.17 -11.18 -6.06
N GLU A 21 -6.52 -12.19 -5.26
CA GLU A 21 -7.43 -12.09 -4.12
C GLU A 21 -6.79 -11.26 -2.99
N GLU A 22 -5.54 -11.57 -2.62
CA GLU A 22 -4.79 -10.81 -1.60
C GLU A 22 -4.61 -9.34 -2.04
N ARG A 23 -4.38 -9.07 -3.34
CA ARG A 23 -4.29 -7.71 -3.87
C ARG A 23 -5.62 -6.96 -3.76
N LYS A 24 -6.72 -7.63 -4.11
CA LYS A 24 -8.06 -7.04 -4.01
C LYS A 24 -8.38 -6.70 -2.56
N GLU A 25 -8.12 -7.62 -1.65
CA GLU A 25 -8.33 -7.41 -0.23
C GLU A 25 -7.50 -6.27 0.33
N LEU A 26 -6.20 -6.24 0.03
CA LEU A 26 -5.32 -5.16 0.47
C LEU A 26 -5.77 -3.80 -0.08
N ASN A 27 -6.23 -3.72 -1.33
CA ASN A 27 -6.83 -2.50 -1.86
C ASN A 27 -8.07 -2.08 -1.08
N THR A 28 -8.99 -3.02 -0.81
CA THR A 28 -10.19 -2.73 -0.01
C THR A 28 -9.84 -2.22 1.38
N ILE A 29 -8.86 -2.85 2.05
CA ILE A 29 -8.38 -2.39 3.36
C ILE A 29 -7.84 -0.96 3.27
N ILE A 30 -7.00 -0.66 2.28
CA ILE A 30 -6.41 0.67 2.13
C ILE A 30 -7.49 1.73 1.83
N ASP A 31 -8.49 1.42 1.00
CA ASP A 31 -9.64 2.31 0.75
C ASP A 31 -10.47 2.56 2.01
N LEU A 32 -10.56 1.59 2.93
CA LEU A 32 -11.22 1.76 4.23
C LEU A 32 -10.38 2.57 5.22
N LEU A 33 -9.06 2.50 5.14
CA LEU A 33 -8.13 3.22 6.01
C LEU A 33 -7.99 4.70 5.62
N ILE A 34 -8.13 5.01 4.34
CA ILE A 34 -7.95 6.36 3.78
C ILE A 34 -9.23 6.72 3.03
N PRO A 35 -10.16 7.47 3.66
CA PRO A 35 -11.40 7.86 3.01
C PRO A 35 -11.11 8.79 1.82
N ALA A 36 -11.85 8.58 0.74
CA ALA A 36 -11.85 9.50 -0.39
C ALA A 36 -12.74 10.71 -0.10
N ASP A 37 -12.40 11.86 -0.67
CA ASP A 37 -13.24 13.07 -0.67
C ASP A 37 -13.13 13.82 -2.00
N GLU A 38 -13.75 15.01 -2.09
CA GLU A 38 -13.79 15.82 -3.33
C GLU A 38 -12.40 16.20 -3.87
N ASN A 39 -11.39 16.30 -3.02
CA ASN A 39 -10.03 16.69 -3.38
C ASN A 39 -9.04 15.53 -3.36
N PHE A 40 -9.41 14.41 -2.74
CA PHE A 40 -8.54 13.27 -2.51
C PHE A 40 -9.15 12.00 -3.15
N PRO A 41 -8.59 11.48 -4.26
CA PRO A 41 -9.13 10.32 -4.94
C PRO A 41 -8.99 9.05 -4.08
N PRO A 42 -9.84 8.03 -4.30
CA PRO A 42 -9.73 6.78 -3.58
C PRO A 42 -8.36 6.12 -3.81
N PRO A 43 -7.71 5.57 -2.77
CA PRO A 43 -6.38 4.98 -2.89
C PRO A 43 -6.24 3.93 -4.00
N SER A 44 -7.26 3.09 -4.20
CA SER A 44 -7.30 2.08 -5.26
C SER A 44 -7.17 2.64 -6.69
N SER A 45 -7.56 3.91 -6.91
CA SER A 45 -7.39 4.60 -8.21
C SER A 45 -5.94 4.98 -8.52
N LEU A 46 -5.07 5.04 -7.51
CA LEU A 46 -3.67 5.46 -7.65
C LEU A 46 -2.71 4.28 -7.89
N HIS A 47 -3.23 3.05 -7.99
CA HIS A 47 -2.44 1.82 -8.18
C HIS A 47 -1.24 1.69 -7.21
N LEU A 48 -1.43 2.10 -5.96
CA LEU A 48 -0.34 2.28 -5.00
C LEU A 48 0.22 0.98 -4.39
N LEU A 49 -0.40 -0.18 -4.65
CA LEU A 49 0.01 -1.46 -4.06
C LEU A 49 1.48 -1.80 -4.34
N ASP A 50 1.98 -1.50 -5.53
CA ASP A 50 3.37 -1.82 -5.86
C ASP A 50 4.35 -0.95 -5.05
N GLU A 51 3.99 0.30 -4.75
CA GLU A 51 4.73 1.17 -3.84
C GLU A 51 4.66 0.65 -2.40
N PHE A 52 3.46 0.31 -1.94
CA PHE A 52 3.22 -0.25 -0.62
C PHE A 52 4.07 -1.51 -0.37
N LEU A 53 4.03 -2.47 -1.30
CA LEU A 53 4.77 -3.72 -1.21
C LEU A 53 6.29 -3.53 -1.33
N TYR A 54 6.75 -2.47 -2.02
CA TYR A 54 8.17 -2.17 -2.10
C TYR A 54 8.75 -1.85 -0.71
N HIS A 55 8.03 -1.11 0.12
CA HIS A 55 8.48 -0.70 1.47
C HIS A 55 8.37 -1.81 2.52
N LEU A 56 7.66 -2.90 2.25
CA LEU A 56 7.64 -4.09 3.11
C LEU A 56 8.94 -4.90 3.11
N HIS A 57 9.84 -4.62 2.16
CA HIS A 57 11.11 -5.32 2.10
C HIS A 57 12.06 -4.82 3.20
N PRO A 58 12.62 -5.72 4.02
CA PRO A 58 13.71 -5.32 4.90
C PRO A 58 14.85 -4.72 4.07
N ARG A 59 15.30 -3.51 4.45
CA ARG A 59 16.49 -2.91 3.84
C ARG A 59 17.69 -3.77 4.25
N ALA A 60 18.65 -3.94 3.33
CA ALA A 60 19.82 -4.82 3.52
C ALA A 60 20.61 -4.50 4.81
N ASP A 61 20.51 -3.27 5.30
CA ASP A 61 21.21 -2.78 6.50
C ASP A 61 20.39 -2.95 7.80
N ASN A 62 19.12 -3.34 7.71
CA ASN A 62 18.22 -3.48 8.86
C ASN A 62 17.71 -4.92 8.96
N LYS A 63 18.42 -5.74 9.75
CA LYS A 63 18.03 -7.13 10.08
C LYS A 63 16.89 -7.23 11.09
N LEU A 64 16.35 -6.11 11.56
CA LEU A 64 15.21 -6.09 12.46
C LEU A 64 13.97 -6.56 11.71
N ALA A 65 13.28 -7.55 12.26
CA ALA A 65 12.00 -7.99 11.73
C ALA A 65 11.01 -6.82 11.83
N LEU A 66 10.57 -6.29 10.69
CA LEU A 66 9.50 -5.29 10.65
C LEU A 66 8.24 -5.89 11.26
N ILE A 67 7.54 -5.12 12.09
CA ILE A 67 6.25 -5.54 12.66
C ILE A 67 5.27 -5.77 11.50
N LEU A 68 5.25 -4.88 10.52
CA LEU A 68 4.62 -5.10 9.23
C LEU A 68 5.63 -5.68 8.21
N ASN A 69 5.48 -6.97 7.90
CA ASN A 69 6.26 -7.65 6.87
C ASN A 69 5.33 -8.55 6.03
N GLU A 70 5.84 -9.07 4.91
CA GLU A 70 5.05 -9.92 4.00
C GLU A 70 4.32 -11.07 4.72
N LYS A 71 5.04 -11.83 5.55
CA LYS A 71 4.47 -13.00 6.24
C LYS A 71 3.32 -12.60 7.16
N ARG A 72 3.49 -11.52 7.93
CA ARG A 72 2.45 -11.02 8.83
C ARG A 72 1.29 -10.42 8.06
N LEU A 73 1.56 -9.68 6.98
CA LEU A 73 0.52 -9.15 6.11
C LEU A 73 -0.37 -10.27 5.55
N ARG A 74 0.22 -11.30 4.93
CA ARG A 74 -0.55 -12.44 4.40
C ARG A 74 -1.34 -13.18 5.48
N ALA A 75 -0.78 -13.30 6.68
CA ALA A 75 -1.50 -13.90 7.80
C ALA A 75 -2.73 -13.07 8.19
N VAL A 76 -2.58 -11.75 8.29
CA VAL A 76 -3.71 -10.84 8.59
C VAL A 76 -4.78 -10.89 7.51
N LEU A 77 -4.41 -10.86 6.22
CA LEU A 77 -5.37 -10.98 5.11
C LEU A 77 -6.16 -12.30 5.18
N ARG A 78 -5.47 -13.41 5.42
CA ARG A 78 -6.15 -14.70 5.60
C ARG A 78 -7.09 -14.67 6.81
N ASP A 79 -6.65 -14.13 7.94
CA ASP A 79 -7.45 -14.08 9.17
C ASP A 79 -8.69 -13.20 9.01
N LEU A 80 -8.58 -12.07 8.31
CA LEU A 80 -9.71 -11.19 7.96
C LEU A 80 -10.71 -11.89 7.06
N ASN A 81 -10.25 -12.60 6.02
CA ASN A 81 -11.12 -13.43 5.19
C ASN A 81 -11.87 -14.49 6.00
N VAL A 82 -11.17 -15.20 6.89
CA VAL A 82 -11.80 -16.22 7.74
C VAL A 82 -12.83 -15.60 8.69
N ALA A 83 -12.50 -14.47 9.31
CA ALA A 83 -13.42 -13.76 10.20
C ALA A 83 -14.66 -13.22 9.49
N ALA A 84 -14.54 -12.88 8.20
CA ALA A 84 -15.62 -12.46 7.31
C ALA A 84 -16.41 -13.63 6.67
N GLY A 85 -16.23 -14.87 7.14
CA GLY A 85 -16.95 -16.03 6.59
C GLY A 85 -16.43 -16.53 5.23
N GLY A 86 -15.20 -16.16 4.86
CA GLY A 86 -14.49 -16.67 3.68
C GLY A 86 -14.06 -15.61 2.68
N SER A 87 -14.68 -14.41 2.69
CA SER A 87 -14.26 -13.31 1.82
C SER A 87 -14.51 -11.95 2.46
N PHE A 88 -13.43 -11.29 2.88
CA PHE A 88 -13.47 -9.95 3.45
C PHE A 88 -14.10 -8.94 2.50
N CYS A 89 -13.74 -8.98 1.21
CA CYS A 89 -14.27 -8.07 0.20
C CYS A 89 -15.77 -8.24 -0.08
N GLN A 90 -16.40 -9.37 0.30
CA GLN A 90 -17.83 -9.62 0.10
C GLN A 90 -18.67 -9.30 1.34
N ALA A 91 -18.03 -9.15 2.51
CA ALA A 91 -18.68 -8.69 3.72
C ALA A 91 -19.26 -7.28 3.53
N ARG A 92 -20.26 -6.93 4.36
CA ARG A 92 -20.83 -5.58 4.35
C ARG A 92 -19.78 -4.58 4.83
N GLN A 93 -19.90 -3.33 4.41
CA GLN A 93 -18.91 -2.31 4.77
C GLN A 93 -18.80 -2.11 6.29
N GLU A 94 -19.92 -2.19 7.02
CA GLU A 94 -19.93 -2.09 8.49
C GLU A 94 -19.14 -3.22 9.14
N GLU A 95 -19.28 -4.43 8.61
CA GLU A 95 -18.58 -5.63 9.06
C GLU A 95 -17.09 -5.56 8.74
N GLN A 96 -16.73 -5.09 7.54
CA GLN A 96 -15.32 -4.84 7.17
C GLN A 96 -14.66 -3.85 8.15
N GLN A 97 -15.34 -2.75 8.48
CA GLN A 97 -14.84 -1.78 9.44
C GLN A 97 -14.76 -2.36 10.86
N GLU A 98 -15.72 -3.17 11.27
CA GLU A 98 -15.67 -3.84 12.58
C GLU A 98 -14.48 -4.80 12.67
N LEU A 99 -14.22 -5.57 11.63
CA LEU A 99 -13.06 -6.45 11.55
C LEU A 99 -11.73 -5.68 11.60
N LEU A 100 -11.63 -4.54 10.95
CA LEU A 100 -10.46 -3.66 11.04
C LEU A 100 -10.29 -3.05 12.44
N ARG A 101 -11.39 -2.63 13.10
CA ARG A 101 -11.35 -2.18 14.50
C ARG A 101 -10.91 -3.31 15.44
N ASN A 102 -11.38 -4.53 15.20
CA ASN A 102 -10.96 -5.69 15.99
C ASN A 102 -9.47 -6.01 15.78
N LEU A 103 -8.96 -5.85 14.56
CA LEU A 103 -7.53 -5.95 14.28
C LEU A 103 -6.73 -4.89 15.03
N GLU A 104 -7.17 -3.64 15.02
CA GLU A 104 -6.55 -2.53 15.76
C GLU A 104 -6.49 -2.81 17.27
N CYS A 105 -7.60 -3.27 17.86
CA CYS A 105 -7.66 -3.64 19.27
C CYS A 105 -6.73 -4.81 19.63
N ARG A 106 -6.62 -5.81 18.74
CA ARG A 106 -5.84 -7.02 18.98
C ARG A 106 -4.33 -6.81 18.77
N ASP A 107 -3.95 -6.02 17.78
CA ASP A 107 -2.56 -5.85 17.34
C ASP A 107 -2.32 -4.40 16.88
N LEU A 108 -2.37 -3.48 17.85
CA LEU A 108 -2.25 -2.05 17.61
C LEU A 108 -0.97 -1.68 16.85
N ALA A 109 0.17 -2.30 17.20
CA ALA A 109 1.44 -1.98 16.57
C ALA A 109 1.45 -2.36 15.08
N PHE A 110 0.91 -3.53 14.72
CA PHE A 110 0.74 -3.90 13.32
C PHE A 110 -0.21 -2.94 12.59
N PHE A 111 -1.35 -2.62 13.21
CA PHE A 111 -2.33 -1.73 12.60
C PHE A 111 -1.77 -0.32 12.36
N GLN A 112 -1.00 0.22 13.30
CA GLN A 112 -0.33 1.51 13.16
C GLN A 112 0.70 1.52 12.03
N GLU A 113 1.51 0.47 11.88
CA GLU A 113 2.45 0.37 10.76
C GLU A 113 1.72 0.20 9.41
N LEU A 114 0.63 -0.58 9.38
CA LEU A 114 -0.21 -0.73 8.19
C LEU A 114 -0.79 0.62 7.76
N TRP A 115 -1.38 1.36 8.70
CA TRP A 115 -1.95 2.68 8.46
C TRP A 115 -0.88 3.69 8.03
N ALA A 116 0.26 3.73 8.71
CA ALA A 116 1.35 4.64 8.38
C ALA A 116 1.91 4.36 6.97
N LEU A 117 2.10 3.09 6.62
CA LEU A 117 2.60 2.71 5.30
C LEU A 117 1.57 2.98 4.19
N ALA A 118 0.28 2.73 4.45
CA ALA A 118 -0.79 3.06 3.53
C ALA A 118 -0.81 4.57 3.22
N ASN A 119 -0.76 5.42 4.26
CA ASN A 119 -0.71 6.87 4.12
C ASN A 119 0.55 7.34 3.38
N HIS A 120 1.72 6.81 3.76
CA HIS A 120 2.97 7.15 3.07
C HIS A 120 2.90 6.83 1.58
N SER A 121 2.41 5.64 1.24
CA SER A 121 2.27 5.20 -0.16
C SER A 121 1.26 6.05 -0.92
N TYR A 122 0.14 6.39 -0.28
CA TYR A 122 -0.91 7.24 -0.83
C TYR A 122 -0.40 8.65 -1.16
N TYR A 123 0.17 9.36 -0.18
CA TYR A 123 0.64 10.73 -0.39
C TYR A 123 1.86 10.80 -1.31
N THR A 124 2.72 9.78 -1.31
CA THR A 124 3.81 9.68 -2.28
C THR A 124 3.26 9.60 -3.71
N ARG A 125 2.26 8.75 -3.94
CA ARG A 125 1.61 8.63 -5.25
C ARG A 125 0.86 9.90 -5.64
N LEU A 126 0.12 10.48 -4.71
CA LEU A 126 -0.61 11.72 -4.92
C LEU A 126 0.33 12.87 -5.34
N ALA A 127 1.48 13.02 -4.67
CA ALA A 127 2.49 14.01 -5.03
C ALA A 127 3.05 13.78 -6.45
N THR A 128 3.33 12.53 -6.83
CA THR A 128 3.78 12.21 -8.19
C THR A 128 2.70 12.45 -9.25
N TRP A 129 1.42 12.27 -8.90
CA TRP A 129 0.29 12.50 -9.79
C TRP A 129 0.10 13.99 -10.08
N HIS A 130 0.07 14.84 -9.05
CA HIS A 130 -0.03 16.30 -9.22
C HIS A 130 1.18 16.91 -9.94
N SER A 131 2.37 16.32 -9.79
CA SER A 131 3.58 16.76 -10.50
C SER A 131 3.54 16.44 -12.00
N SER A 132 2.63 15.54 -12.43
CA SER A 132 2.49 15.08 -13.81
C SER A 132 1.35 15.77 -14.58
N THR A 133 0.52 16.56 -13.90
CA THR A 133 -0.51 17.41 -14.53
C THR A 133 0.13 18.71 -15.02
N PRO A 134 0.23 18.96 -16.34
CA PRO A 134 0.70 20.24 -16.84
C PRO A 134 -0.34 21.31 -16.50
N THR A 135 0.04 22.28 -15.68
CA THR A 135 -0.72 23.51 -15.46
C THR A 135 -0.84 24.24 -16.79
N ILE A 136 -1.99 24.15 -17.47
CA ILE A 136 -2.32 25.04 -18.57
C ILE A 136 -2.66 26.40 -17.95
N LEU A 137 -1.67 27.29 -17.86
CA LEU A 137 -1.88 28.70 -17.55
C LEU A 137 -2.61 29.33 -18.74
N ASN A 138 -3.93 29.39 -18.66
CA ASN A 138 -4.77 30.09 -19.62
C ASN A 138 -4.76 31.59 -19.27
N THR A 139 -3.75 32.33 -19.73
CA THR A 139 -3.72 33.79 -19.66
C THR A 139 -4.56 34.37 -20.80
N SER A 140 -5.84 34.60 -20.54
CA SER A 140 -6.67 35.48 -21.38
C SER A 140 -6.37 36.93 -20.99
N ILE A 141 -5.66 37.66 -21.85
CA ILE A 141 -5.49 39.11 -21.76
C ILE A 141 -6.68 39.74 -22.51
N PRO A 142 -7.52 40.57 -21.87
CA PRO A 142 -8.50 41.38 -22.60
C PRO A 142 -7.81 42.61 -23.21
N THR A 143 -8.02 42.80 -24.51
CA THR A 143 -7.73 44.03 -25.27
C THR A 143 -8.65 45.18 -24.88
#